data_AF-A0A090NGP1-F1
#
_entry.id   AF-A0A090NGP1-F1
#
_cell.length_a   1.000
_cell.length_b   1.000
_cell.length_c   1.000
_cell.angle_alpha   90.00
_cell.angle_beta   90.00
_cell.angle_gamma   90.00
#
_symmetry.space_group_name_H-M   'P 1'
#
loop_
_entity.id
_entity.type
_entity.pdbx_description
1 polymer ?
#
loop_
_entity_poly.entity_id
_entity_poly.type
_entity_poly.pdbx_seq_one_letter_code
_entity_poly.pdbx_strand_id
1 'polypeptide(L)'
;MPAVIAVRQCGEVALPVPGMRQRMAAGKAEIIRKTVAAELPAMQCLQLARTEQRRGATLIDGQTVAEKAQKLWQNYLRQRMQP
;
A
#
# COMPACT_ATOMS: atom_id res chain seq x y z
N MET A 1 20.75 -16.88 18.05
CA MET A 1 20.18 -17.70 16.95
C MET A 1 19.96 -16.80 15.75
N PRO A 2 20.36 -17.18 14.53
CA PRO A 2 20.06 -16.40 13.33
C PRO A 2 18.57 -16.52 12.99
N ALA A 3 17.91 -15.40 12.68
CA ALA A 3 16.50 -15.34 12.29
C ALA A 3 16.31 -14.38 11.12
N VAL A 4 15.29 -14.65 10.29
CA VAL A 4 14.87 -13.79 9.17
C VAL A 4 13.57 -13.10 9.55
N ILE A 5 13.52 -11.77 9.41
CA ILE A 5 12.37 -10.95 9.79
C ILE A 5 11.85 -10.21 8.56
N ALA A 6 10.57 -10.40 8.23
CA ALA A 6 9.87 -9.57 7.26
C ALA A 6 9.17 -8.42 8.00
N VAL A 7 9.49 -7.18 7.63
CA VAL A 7 8.90 -5.97 8.25
C VAL A 7 7.76 -5.45 7.38
N ARG A 8 6.60 -5.19 7.99
CA ARG A 8 5.43 -4.59 7.32
C ARG A 8 5.26 -3.14 7.77
N GLN A 9 4.91 -2.25 6.84
CA GLN A 9 4.55 -0.87 7.16
C GLN A 9 3.10 -0.82 7.65
N CYS A 10 2.91 -0.65 8.96
CA CYS A 10 1.58 -0.53 9.59
C CYS A 10 1.15 0.93 9.86
N GLY A 11 1.83 1.91 9.25
CA GLY A 11 1.45 3.34 9.33
C GLY A 11 1.86 4.07 10.61
N GLU A 12 2.34 3.37 11.63
CA GLU A 12 2.70 3.98 12.93
C GLU A 12 4.02 4.76 12.89
N VAL A 13 4.94 4.42 12.00
CA VAL A 13 6.28 5.04 11.93
C VAL A 13 6.65 5.33 10.49
N ALA A 14 6.91 6.61 10.19
CA ALA A 14 7.55 7.02 8.95
C ALA A 14 9.07 6.78 9.04
N LEU A 15 9.71 6.44 7.92
CA LEU A 15 11.17 6.39 7.86
C LEU A 15 11.75 7.77 8.24
N PRO A 16 12.78 7.83 9.10
CA PRO A 16 13.38 9.10 9.49
C PRO A 16 13.99 9.78 8.26
N VAL A 17 13.75 11.08 8.12
CA VAL A 17 14.32 11.87 7.03
C VAL A 17 15.81 12.12 7.33
N PRO A 18 16.75 11.65 6.49
CA PRO A 18 18.17 11.83 6.77
C PRO A 18 18.57 13.30 6.59
N GLY A 19 19.35 13.81 7.54
CA GLY A 19 19.96 15.13 7.49
C GLY A 19 21.14 15.20 6.51
N MET A 20 21.64 16.42 6.25
CA MET A 20 22.70 16.63 5.24
C MET A 20 23.97 15.82 5.51
N ARG A 21 24.42 15.77 6.78
CA ARG A 21 25.62 15.00 7.16
C ARG A 21 25.47 13.51 6.84
N GLN A 22 24.30 12.95 7.09
CA GLN A 22 24.01 11.53 6.81
C GLN A 22 23.97 11.26 5.31
N ARG A 23 23.36 12.15 4.52
CA ARG A 23 23.35 12.05 3.06
C ARG A 23 24.77 12.10 2.48
N MET A 24 25.60 13.04 2.96
CA MET A 24 27.01 13.15 2.52
C MET A 24 27.85 11.93 2.92
N ALA A 25 27.63 11.37 4.11
CA ALA A 25 28.30 10.15 4.54
C ALA A 25 27.87 8.95 3.68
N ALA A 26 26.57 8.78 3.44
CA ALA A 26 26.04 7.72 2.59
C ALA A 26 26.55 7.80 1.15
N GLY A 27 26.68 9.01 0.59
CA GLY A 27 27.24 9.21 -0.75
C GLY A 27 28.73 8.85 -0.88
N LYS A 28 29.46 8.75 0.24
CA LYS A 28 30.87 8.34 0.29
C LYS A 28 31.05 6.88 0.69
N ALA A 29 29.98 6.22 1.15
CA ALA A 29 30.06 4.84 1.59
C ALA A 29 30.37 3.93 0.39
N GLU A 30 31.28 2.98 0.58
CA GLU A 30 31.62 2.00 -0.43
C GLU A 30 30.43 1.07 -0.69
N ILE A 31 30.05 0.94 -1.96
CA ILE A 31 29.00 0.01 -2.40
C ILE A 31 29.66 -1.25 -2.93
N ILE A 32 29.71 -2.29 -2.10
CA ILE A 32 30.22 -3.61 -2.51
C ILE A 32 29.23 -4.25 -3.48
N ARG A 33 29.62 -4.36 -4.75
CA ARG A 33 28.82 -5.03 -5.78
C ARG A 33 29.26 -6.48 -5.87
N LYS A 34 28.32 -7.41 -5.68
CA LYS A 34 28.56 -8.83 -5.87
C LYS A 34 27.76 -9.30 -7.08
N THR A 35 28.45 -9.88 -8.05
CA THR A 35 27.78 -10.61 -9.12
C THR A 35 27.25 -11.91 -8.53
N VAL A 36 25.95 -12.10 -8.60
CA VAL A 36 25.29 -13.34 -8.16
C VAL A 36 24.91 -14.12 -9.40
N ALA A 37 25.24 -15.40 -9.44
CA ALA A 37 24.79 -16.28 -10.50
C ALA A 37 23.26 -16.35 -10.45
N ALA A 38 22.60 -16.04 -11.56
CA ALA A 38 21.16 -16.15 -11.65
C ALA A 38 20.77 -17.64 -11.69
N GLU A 39 20.12 -18.12 -10.64
CA GLU A 39 19.45 -19.41 -10.67
C GLU A 39 18.21 -19.32 -11.57
N LEU A 40 17.86 -20.42 -12.24
CA LEU A 40 16.63 -20.49 -13.03
C LEU A 40 15.43 -20.28 -12.09
N PRO A 41 14.58 -19.27 -12.34
CA PRO A 41 13.47 -19.00 -11.46
C PRO A 41 12.46 -20.16 -11.52
N ALA A 42 11.94 -20.55 -10.36
CA ALA A 42 10.90 -21.59 -10.27
C ALA A 42 9.59 -21.19 -10.99
N MET A 43 9.39 -19.89 -11.26
CA MET A 43 8.21 -19.36 -11.94
C MET A 43 8.58 -18.25 -12.91
N GLN A 44 7.90 -18.21 -14.05
CA GLN A 44 8.03 -17.16 -15.05
C GLN A 44 6.77 -16.28 -15.07
N CYS A 45 6.95 -14.96 -14.96
CA CYS A 45 5.85 -14.01 -15.13
C CYS A 45 5.45 -13.98 -16.62
N LEU A 46 4.23 -14.44 -16.93
CA LEU A 46 3.72 -14.45 -18.31
C LEU A 46 3.14 -13.10 -18.71
N GLN A 47 2.40 -12.45 -17.81
CA GLN A 47 1.76 -11.16 -18.06
C GLN A 47 1.51 -10.40 -16.76
N LEU A 48 1.64 -9.08 -16.83
CA LEU A 48 1.19 -8.16 -15.80
C LEU A 48 0.02 -7.36 -16.35
N ALA A 49 -1.13 -7.43 -15.69
CA ALA A 49 -2.29 -6.62 -16.03
C ALA A 49 -2.46 -5.52 -14.97
N ARG A 50 -2.58 -4.27 -15.41
CA ARG A 50 -2.99 -3.18 -14.54
C ARG A 50 -4.51 -3.10 -14.57
N THR A 51 -5.15 -3.28 -13.43
CA THR A 51 -6.58 -3.02 -13.31
C THR A 51 -6.84 -1.52 -13.43
N GLU A 52 -7.78 -1.13 -14.29
CA GLU A 52 -8.25 0.24 -14.32
C GLU A 52 -9.02 0.53 -13.02
N GLN A 53 -8.56 1.52 -12.28
CA GLN A 53 -9.30 2.01 -11.11
C GLN A 53 -10.52 2.80 -11.57
N ARG A 54 -11.69 2.16 -11.56
CA ARG A 54 -12.97 2.84 -11.80
C ARG A 54 -13.52 3.40 -10.50
N ARG A 55 -13.66 4.73 -10.40
CA ARG A 55 -14.39 5.38 -9.29
C ARG A 55 -15.89 5.30 -9.56
N GLY A 56 -16.49 4.14 -9.30
CA GLY A 56 -17.94 3.93 -9.38
C GLY A 56 -18.70 4.36 -8.13
N ALA A 57 -18.17 5.31 -7.35
CA ALA A 57 -18.83 5.76 -6.13
C ALA A 57 -20.03 6.65 -6.48
N THR A 58 -21.18 6.40 -5.87
CA THR A 58 -22.35 7.27 -5.97
C THR A 58 -22.29 8.32 -4.85
N LEU A 59 -22.40 9.59 -5.21
CA LEU A 59 -22.53 10.66 -4.23
C LEU A 59 -23.93 10.60 -3.60
N ILE A 60 -23.99 10.76 -2.27
CA ILE A 60 -25.26 10.76 -1.54
C ILE A 60 -25.63 12.21 -1.22
N ASP A 61 -26.64 12.71 -1.91
CA ASP A 61 -27.16 14.05 -1.73
C ASP A 61 -28.04 14.19 -0.49
N GLY A 62 -28.12 15.39 0.05
CA GLY A 62 -28.94 15.74 1.22
C GLY A 62 -28.42 17.02 1.87
N GLN A 63 -29.31 17.77 2.52
CA GLN A 63 -28.94 19.04 3.16
C GLN A 63 -28.34 18.85 4.54
N THR A 64 -28.66 17.74 5.21
CA THR A 64 -28.16 17.43 6.56
C THR A 64 -27.38 16.11 6.60
N VAL A 65 -26.53 15.96 7.62
CA VAL A 65 -25.79 14.71 7.87
C VAL A 65 -26.76 13.55 8.13
N ALA A 66 -27.85 13.78 8.87
CA ALA A 66 -28.84 12.77 9.18
C ALA A 66 -29.53 12.22 7.91
N GLU A 67 -29.89 13.10 6.97
CA GLU A 67 -30.51 12.71 5.71
C GLU A 67 -29.57 11.85 4.86
N LYS A 68 -28.28 12.23 4.77
CA LYS A 68 -27.27 11.46 4.04
C LYS A 68 -27.04 10.08 4.67
N ALA A 69 -26.96 10.00 6.00
CA ALA A 69 -26.81 8.74 6.71
C ALA A 69 -28.02 7.82 6.51
N GLN A 70 -29.24 8.38 6.55
CA GLN A 70 -30.47 7.62 6.29
C GLN A 70 -30.51 7.07 4.86
N LYS A 71 -30.16 7.89 3.85
CA LYS A 71 -30.07 7.44 2.45
C LYS A 71 -29.00 6.36 2.25
N LEU A 72 -27.84 6.48 2.90
CA LEU A 72 -26.79 5.45 2.87
C LEU A 72 -27.29 4.12 3.46
N TRP A 73 -27.98 4.19 4.60
CA TRP A 73 -28.55 3.00 5.24
C TRP A 73 -29.59 2.33 4.36
N GLN A 74 -30.58 3.09 3.88
CA GLN A 74 -31.70 2.59 3.10
C GLN A 74 -31.27 2.02 1.75
N ASN A 75 -30.37 2.70 1.04
CA ASN A 75 -30.07 2.39 -0.36
C ASN A 75 -28.88 1.43 -0.54
N TYR A 76 -28.10 1.18 0.52
CA TYR A 76 -26.87 0.39 0.38
C TYR A 76 -26.59 -0.54 1.56
N LEU A 77 -26.47 -0.01 2.79
CA LEU A 77 -25.98 -0.82 3.92
C LEU A 77 -26.98 -1.87 4.37
N ARG A 78 -28.29 -1.57 4.38
CA ARG A 78 -29.33 -2.49 4.86
C ARG A 78 -29.31 -3.83 4.13
N GLN A 79 -29.01 -3.86 2.83
CA GLN A 79 -28.96 -5.10 2.04
C GLN A 79 -27.70 -5.94 2.31
N ARG A 80 -26.59 -5.30 2.71
CA ARG A 80 -25.29 -5.97 2.92
C ARG A 80 -25.03 -6.39 4.36
N MET A 81 -25.80 -5.84 5.30
CA MET A 81 -25.69 -6.15 6.73
C MET A 81 -26.76 -7.15 7.20
N GLN A 82 -27.54 -7.73 6.29
CA GLN A 82 -28.35 -8.90 6.62
C GLN A 82 -27.42 -10.12 6.75
N PRO A 83 -27.54 -10.91 7.84
CA PRO A 83 -26.75 -12.11 8.05
C PRO A 83 -27.01 -13.19 7.00
#